data_AF-A0A5K1U6H4-F1
#
_entry.id   AF-A0A5K1U6H4-F1
#
_cell.length_a   1.000
_cell.length_b   1.000
_cell.length_c   1.000
_cell.angle_alpha   90.00
_cell.angle_beta   90.00
_cell.angle_gamma   90.00
#
_symmetry.space_group_name_H-M   'P 1'
#
loop_
_entity.id
_entity.type
_entity.pdbx_description
1 polymer ?
#
loop_
_entity_poly.entity_id
_entity_poly.type
_entity_poly.pdbx_seq_one_letter_code
_entity_poly.pdbx_strand_id
1 'polypeptide(L)'
;MDIISFPAYVEMSFIITCCLICISLYYLKKPKLYFRGCILAITGVLLSFIVVSIWQIITISDIKLIAIFISPMVLGIGIGVVILHKFKVFQFPLFICTLSLFGSISSLVLITGDFLTPIYFNPSQRPKDQLFYLLMVEVCIGMWSSVSGIIGYSVVIFKLLKLLPHYKLKIPLRSFFVVFTFILSIILSSFIILVNDNTAKLALYWTTALLIALCSFITMMVDQSDLSIMMGILQSLSGWTVVAVGLIRNNNTVVFCGSIVGMYFIVTLLDSCQAKKISLLSMIFANKLTSNDVDFLKRKIDIPQIDLKEVSEMCLDAQNIVIIPSHSLIQSQSQILLNDLVELLKQKNKNVKIAIHPTIELMRGFIEILMVVGHIDSTTFCSFEINNNFSDVDLVLICGDCRMTPYSKANWKKFETTKALNSIVLSEVQLVEQNEQNVYWCHSPLYTGFETLINNLRHDNY
;
A
#
# COMPACT_ATOMS: atom_id res chain seq x y z
N MET A 1 36.88 -20.29 -8.93
CA MET A 1 36.32 -21.29 -7.98
C MET A 1 34.83 -21.18 -8.08
N ASP A 2 34.19 -22.33 -8.15
CA ASP A 2 32.96 -22.57 -8.91
C ASP A 2 31.85 -21.57 -8.61
N ILE A 3 31.37 -20.93 -9.67
CA ILE A 3 30.06 -20.28 -9.71
C ILE A 3 29.11 -21.31 -9.07
N ILE A 4 28.41 -20.93 -8.01
CA ILE A 4 27.40 -21.77 -7.34
C ILE A 4 26.38 -22.13 -8.42
N SER A 5 26.65 -23.21 -9.13
CA SER A 5 25.80 -23.70 -10.21
C SER A 5 24.74 -24.48 -9.49
N PHE A 6 23.55 -23.90 -9.45
CA PHE A 6 22.41 -24.61 -8.95
C PHE A 6 22.27 -25.89 -9.77
N PRO A 7 21.96 -27.03 -9.14
CA PRO A 7 21.70 -28.21 -9.92
C PRO A 7 20.49 -27.94 -10.84
N ALA A 8 20.50 -28.54 -12.03
CA ALA A 8 19.53 -28.22 -13.09
C ALA A 8 18.07 -28.27 -12.64
N TYR A 9 17.71 -29.16 -11.70
CA TYR A 9 16.36 -29.26 -11.17
C TYR A 9 15.94 -28.04 -10.32
N VAL A 10 16.88 -27.39 -9.61
CA VAL A 10 16.62 -26.15 -8.87
C VAL A 10 16.38 -25.00 -9.85
N GLU A 11 17.22 -24.87 -10.88
CA GLU A 11 17.04 -23.82 -11.91
C GLU A 11 15.70 -23.97 -12.65
N MET A 12 15.34 -25.20 -13.01
CA MET A 12 14.05 -25.49 -13.63
C MET A 12 12.87 -25.11 -12.72
N SER A 13 12.98 -25.33 -11.41
CA SER A 13 11.94 -24.93 -10.45
C SER A 13 11.73 -23.41 -10.43
N PHE A 14 12.81 -22.63 -10.49
CA PHE A 14 12.71 -21.17 -10.59
C PHE A 14 12.05 -20.72 -11.88
N ILE A 15 12.42 -21.31 -13.02
CA ILE A 15 11.83 -20.98 -14.33
C ILE A 15 10.33 -21.26 -14.33
N ILE A 16 9.92 -22.45 -13.86
CA ILE A 16 8.50 -22.82 -13.76
C ILE A 16 7.75 -21.83 -12.88
N THR A 17 8.34 -21.46 -11.74
CA THR A 17 7.74 -20.49 -10.80
C THR A 17 7.56 -19.13 -11.45
N CYS A 18 8.56 -18.66 -12.18
CA CYS A 18 8.50 -17.42 -12.94
C CYS A 18 7.37 -17.44 -13.99
N CYS A 19 7.25 -18.51 -14.77
CA CYS A 19 6.16 -18.68 -15.73
C CYS A 19 4.79 -18.66 -15.04
N LEU A 20 4.64 -19.36 -13.92
CA LEU A 20 3.39 -19.39 -13.15
C LEU A 20 3.02 -18.00 -12.59
N ILE A 21 4.01 -17.22 -12.12
CA ILE A 21 3.80 -15.85 -11.66
C ILE A 21 3.34 -14.95 -12.83
N CYS A 22 3.97 -15.05 -14.01
CA CYS A 22 3.55 -14.29 -15.18
C CYS A 22 2.10 -14.61 -15.59
N ILE A 23 1.74 -15.89 -15.61
CA ILE A 23 0.37 -16.34 -15.92
C ILE A 23 -0.61 -15.87 -14.83
N SER A 24 -0.19 -15.91 -13.56
CA SER A 24 -0.97 -15.41 -12.43
C SER A 24 -1.32 -13.92 -12.60
N LEU A 25 -0.32 -13.08 -12.91
CA LEU A 25 -0.52 -11.66 -13.16
C LEU A 25 -1.46 -11.39 -14.34
N TYR A 26 -1.45 -12.24 -15.37
CA TYR A 26 -2.42 -12.16 -16.47
C TYR A 26 -3.85 -12.48 -15.99
N TYR A 27 -4.03 -13.53 -15.19
CA TYR A 27 -5.35 -13.89 -14.67
C TYR A 27 -5.92 -12.89 -13.67
N LEU A 28 -5.07 -12.20 -12.90
CA LEU A 28 -5.50 -11.13 -11.99
C LEU A 28 -6.20 -9.97 -12.70
N LYS A 29 -5.97 -9.77 -14.01
CA LYS A 29 -6.69 -8.76 -14.81
C LYS A 29 -8.16 -9.12 -15.07
N LYS A 30 -8.56 -10.39 -14.90
CA LYS A 30 -9.90 -10.87 -15.22
C LYS A 30 -10.66 -11.17 -13.92
N PRO A 31 -11.72 -10.42 -13.57
CA PRO A 31 -12.44 -10.57 -12.31
C PRO A 31 -12.96 -11.99 -12.06
N LYS A 32 -13.34 -12.74 -13.11
CA LYS A 32 -13.85 -14.12 -12.97
C LYS A 32 -12.75 -15.17 -12.73
N LEU A 33 -11.48 -14.85 -13.05
CA LEU A 33 -10.36 -15.79 -13.04
C LEU A 33 -9.31 -15.46 -11.96
N TYR A 34 -9.53 -14.41 -11.15
CA TYR A 34 -8.59 -13.94 -10.14
C TYR A 34 -8.13 -15.05 -9.19
N PHE A 35 -9.06 -15.89 -8.73
CA PHE A 35 -8.78 -16.97 -7.78
C PHE A 35 -7.82 -18.02 -8.35
N ARG A 36 -8.00 -18.37 -9.64
CA ARG A 36 -7.08 -19.27 -10.34
C ARG A 36 -5.69 -18.64 -10.47
N GLY A 37 -5.63 -17.33 -10.74
CA GLY A 37 -4.39 -16.59 -10.73
C GLY A 37 -3.65 -16.70 -9.39
N CYS A 38 -4.33 -16.46 -8.28
CA CYS A 38 -3.73 -16.57 -6.94
C CYS A 38 -3.19 -17.99 -6.66
N ILE A 39 -3.95 -19.03 -6.99
CA ILE A 39 -3.51 -20.42 -6.81
C ILE A 39 -2.24 -20.71 -7.62
N LEU A 40 -2.14 -20.23 -8.85
CA LEU A 40 -0.94 -20.44 -9.69
C LEU A 40 0.30 -19.78 -9.09
N ALA A 41 0.18 -18.58 -8.52
CA ALA A 41 1.30 -17.94 -7.83
C ALA A 41 1.71 -18.70 -6.56
N ILE A 42 0.75 -19.12 -5.74
CA ILE A 42 1.01 -19.88 -4.51
C ILE A 42 1.70 -21.20 -4.82
N THR A 43 1.18 -21.95 -5.79
CA THR A 43 1.75 -23.25 -6.20
C THR A 43 3.15 -23.11 -6.78
N GLY A 44 3.42 -22.07 -7.58
CA GLY A 44 4.76 -21.79 -8.08
C GLY A 44 5.76 -21.50 -6.97
N VAL A 45 5.44 -20.58 -6.06
CA VAL A 45 6.35 -20.23 -4.96
C VAL A 45 6.58 -21.42 -4.02
N LEU A 46 5.53 -22.19 -3.71
CA LEU A 46 5.66 -23.42 -2.92
C LEU A 46 6.55 -24.46 -3.59
N LEU A 47 6.43 -24.64 -4.91
CA LEU A 47 7.27 -25.56 -5.66
C LEU A 47 8.76 -25.20 -5.53
N SER A 48 9.13 -23.95 -5.83
CA SER A 48 10.52 -23.48 -5.67
C SER A 48 11.02 -23.65 -4.24
N PHE A 49 10.20 -23.27 -3.26
CA PHE A 49 10.54 -23.37 -1.85
C PHE A 49 10.86 -24.82 -1.43
N ILE A 50 10.02 -25.78 -1.84
CA ILE A 50 10.23 -27.20 -1.52
C ILE A 50 11.49 -27.73 -2.21
N VAL A 51 11.68 -27.44 -3.50
CA VAL A 51 12.84 -27.92 -4.27
C VAL A 51 14.16 -27.40 -3.69
N VAL A 52 14.23 -26.11 -3.38
CA VAL A 52 15.43 -25.50 -2.77
C VAL A 52 15.69 -26.08 -1.37
N SER A 53 14.64 -26.27 -0.57
CA SER A 53 14.77 -26.84 0.78
C SER A 53 15.31 -28.27 0.74
N ILE A 54 14.81 -29.11 -0.18
CA ILE A 54 15.29 -30.49 -0.36
C ILE A 54 16.76 -30.48 -0.80
N TRP A 55 17.12 -29.66 -1.79
CA TRP A 55 18.50 -29.53 -2.24
C TRP A 55 19.43 -29.16 -1.09
N GLN A 56 19.04 -28.19 -0.27
CA GLN A 56 19.87 -27.72 0.84
C GLN A 56 20.03 -28.77 1.95
N ILE A 57 18.98 -29.55 2.24
CA ILE A 57 19.04 -30.67 3.18
C ILE A 57 19.96 -31.79 2.66
N ILE A 58 19.95 -32.08 1.36
CA ILE A 58 20.84 -33.10 0.76
C ILE A 58 22.30 -32.65 0.79
N THR A 59 22.55 -31.36 0.57
CA THR A 59 23.90 -30.80 0.46
C THR A 59 24.60 -30.70 1.82
N ILE A 60 23.83 -30.46 2.89
CA ILE A 60 24.34 -30.32 4.25
C ILE A 60 24.34 -31.70 4.93
N SER A 61 25.50 -32.31 5.12
CA SER A 61 25.63 -33.61 5.81
C SER A 61 25.50 -33.51 7.34
N ASP A 62 25.71 -32.31 7.91
CA ASP A 62 25.72 -32.11 9.36
C ASP A 62 24.33 -31.87 9.93
N ILE A 63 23.88 -32.78 10.80
CA ILE A 63 22.58 -32.74 11.49
C ILE A 63 22.36 -31.40 12.22
N LYS A 64 23.42 -30.82 12.80
CA LYS A 64 23.34 -29.52 13.51
C LYS A 64 23.01 -28.37 12.55
N LEU A 65 23.57 -28.35 11.35
CA LEU A 65 23.32 -27.32 10.36
C LEU A 65 21.92 -27.46 9.75
N ILE A 66 21.45 -28.69 9.56
CA ILE A 66 20.06 -28.97 9.16
C ILE A 66 19.08 -28.43 10.22
N ALA A 67 19.35 -28.64 11.51
CA ALA A 67 18.50 -28.12 12.59
C ALA A 67 18.47 -26.57 12.62
N ILE A 68 19.60 -25.92 12.37
CA ILE A 68 19.69 -24.46 12.26
C ILE A 68 18.93 -23.93 11.03
N PHE A 69 18.87 -24.69 9.94
CA PHE A 69 18.11 -24.33 8.75
C PHE A 69 16.59 -24.50 8.92
N ILE A 70 16.15 -25.64 9.46
CA ILE A 70 14.72 -25.97 9.57
C ILE A 70 14.02 -25.18 10.68
N SER A 71 14.70 -24.92 11.80
CA SER A 71 14.08 -24.25 12.96
C SER A 71 13.46 -22.88 12.65
N PRO A 72 14.12 -21.91 11.96
CA PRO A 72 13.50 -20.64 11.61
C PRO A 72 12.35 -20.79 10.60
N MET A 73 12.38 -21.81 9.73
CA MET A 73 11.29 -22.05 8.77
C MET A 73 10.02 -22.49 9.50
N VAL A 74 10.14 -23.45 10.42
CA VAL A 74 9.02 -23.94 11.24
C VAL A 74 8.47 -22.82 12.12
N LEU A 75 9.35 -22.03 12.74
CA LEU A 75 8.95 -20.86 13.52
C LEU A 75 8.23 -19.81 12.66
N GLY A 76 8.75 -19.52 11.46
CA GLY A 76 8.13 -18.58 10.53
C GLY A 76 6.74 -19.01 10.08
N ILE A 77 6.56 -20.30 9.75
CA ILE A 77 5.25 -20.89 9.41
C ILE A 77 4.31 -20.78 10.60
N GLY A 78 4.75 -21.14 11.80
CA GLY A 78 3.95 -21.05 13.03
C GLY A 78 3.46 -19.62 13.32
N ILE A 79 4.37 -18.64 13.27
CA ILE A 79 4.04 -17.23 13.44
C ILE A 79 3.06 -16.76 12.35
N GLY A 80 3.31 -17.14 11.09
CA GLY A 80 2.44 -16.79 9.97
C GLY A 80 1.01 -17.30 10.14
N VAL A 81 0.84 -18.55 10.58
CA VAL A 81 -0.47 -19.15 10.85
C VAL A 81 -1.19 -18.41 11.98
N VAL A 82 -0.49 -18.04 13.05
CA VAL A 82 -1.08 -17.29 14.18
C VAL A 82 -1.54 -15.89 13.73
N ILE A 83 -0.73 -15.20 12.92
CA ILE A 83 -1.11 -13.88 12.39
C ILE A 83 -2.36 -14.01 11.51
N LEU A 84 -2.42 -15.04 10.65
CA LEU A 84 -3.56 -15.27 9.75
C LEU A 84 -4.89 -15.43 10.51
N HIS A 85 -4.89 -16.16 11.63
CA HIS A 85 -6.12 -16.40 12.41
C HIS A 85 -6.59 -15.18 13.22
N LYS A 86 -5.66 -14.30 13.63
CA LYS A 86 -6.00 -13.09 14.42
C LYS A 86 -6.36 -11.88 13.55
N PHE A 87 -6.07 -11.97 12.26
CA PHE A 87 -6.15 -10.85 11.35
C PHE A 87 -7.60 -10.51 10.97
N LYS A 88 -7.97 -9.22 11.10
CA LYS A 88 -9.27 -8.70 10.67
C LYS A 88 -9.15 -8.03 9.30
N VAL A 89 -10.13 -8.25 8.43
CA VAL A 89 -10.23 -7.68 7.07
C VAL A 89 -9.93 -6.16 7.03
N PHE A 90 -10.42 -5.38 7.99
CA PHE A 90 -10.17 -3.92 8.08
C PHE A 90 -8.69 -3.53 8.21
N GLN A 91 -7.83 -4.46 8.62
CA GLN A 91 -6.39 -4.23 8.81
C GLN A 91 -5.57 -4.61 7.56
N PHE A 92 -6.18 -4.81 6.38
CA PHE A 92 -5.45 -5.29 5.19
C PHE A 92 -4.20 -4.46 4.84
N PRO A 93 -4.26 -3.11 4.85
CA PRO A 93 -3.06 -2.30 4.64
C PRO A 93 -1.94 -2.61 5.65
N LEU A 94 -2.30 -2.77 6.93
CA LEU A 94 -1.37 -3.09 8.01
C LEU A 94 -0.72 -4.46 7.81
N PHE A 95 -1.50 -5.46 7.41
CA PHE A 95 -1.01 -6.82 7.18
C PHE A 95 -0.03 -6.89 6.00
N ILE A 96 -0.36 -6.23 4.90
CA ILE A 96 0.52 -6.19 3.73
C ILE A 96 1.83 -5.48 4.06
N CYS A 97 1.79 -4.33 4.76
CA CYS A 97 3.02 -3.67 5.23
C CYS A 97 3.85 -4.57 6.15
N THR A 98 3.21 -5.33 7.03
CA THR A 98 3.91 -6.22 7.97
C THR A 98 4.61 -7.37 7.23
N LEU A 99 3.94 -7.99 6.25
CA LEU A 99 4.55 -9.02 5.41
C LEU A 99 5.72 -8.48 4.57
N SER A 100 5.56 -7.30 3.97
CA SER A 100 6.63 -6.66 3.18
C SER A 100 7.81 -6.20 4.05
N LEU A 101 7.57 -5.83 5.30
CA LEU A 101 8.61 -5.56 6.29
C LEU A 101 9.44 -6.82 6.55
N PHE A 102 8.81 -7.97 6.82
CA PHE A 102 9.54 -9.23 7.00
C PHE A 102 10.34 -9.62 5.76
N GLY A 103 9.78 -9.41 4.55
CA GLY A 103 10.51 -9.58 3.31
C GLY A 103 11.78 -8.73 3.24
N SER A 104 11.67 -7.44 3.58
CA SER A 104 12.79 -6.49 3.57
C SER A 104 13.87 -6.85 4.61
N ILE A 105 13.46 -7.33 5.80
CA ILE A 105 14.39 -7.86 6.81
C ILE A 105 15.14 -9.09 6.26
N SER A 106 14.43 -10.03 5.62
CA SER A 106 15.05 -11.23 5.07
C SER A 106 16.12 -10.89 4.03
N SER A 107 15.84 -9.94 3.14
CA SER A 107 16.78 -9.49 2.13
C SER A 107 17.99 -8.79 2.74
N LEU A 108 17.77 -7.94 3.77
CA LEU A 108 18.88 -7.30 4.48
C LEU A 108 19.81 -8.34 5.11
N VAL A 109 19.25 -9.36 5.77
CA VAL A 109 20.03 -10.44 6.39
C VAL A 109 20.82 -11.21 5.33
N LEU A 110 20.22 -11.50 4.18
CA LEU A 110 20.91 -12.17 3.07
C LEU A 110 22.08 -11.32 2.53
N ILE A 111 21.83 -10.03 2.24
CA ILE A 111 22.83 -9.12 1.65
C ILE A 111 24.00 -8.86 2.62
N THR A 112 23.67 -8.63 3.89
CA THR A 112 24.69 -8.47 4.95
C THR A 112 25.46 -9.76 5.20
N GLY A 113 24.79 -10.91 5.17
CA GLY A 113 25.41 -12.22 5.25
C GLY A 113 26.41 -12.46 4.12
N ASP A 114 26.01 -12.15 2.88
CA ASP A 114 26.90 -12.26 1.71
C ASP A 114 28.08 -11.30 1.81
N PHE A 115 27.85 -10.03 2.16
CA PHE A 115 28.93 -9.06 2.34
C PHE A 115 29.95 -9.47 3.42
N LEU A 116 29.50 -10.11 4.50
CA LEU A 116 30.36 -10.56 5.60
C LEU A 116 31.15 -11.84 5.30
N THR A 117 30.94 -12.48 4.14
CA THR A 117 31.71 -13.67 3.75
C THR A 117 33.20 -13.34 3.56
N PRO A 118 34.11 -14.29 3.86
CA PRO A 118 35.56 -14.06 3.80
C PRO A 118 36.08 -13.72 2.39
N ILE A 119 35.30 -14.02 1.35
CA ILE A 119 35.60 -13.70 -0.06
C ILE A 119 35.84 -12.18 -0.25
N TYR A 120 35.13 -11.35 0.52
CA TYR A 120 35.24 -9.89 0.41
C TYR A 120 36.46 -9.31 1.14
N PHE A 121 36.98 -10.01 2.16
CA PHE A 121 38.06 -9.50 3.02
C PHE A 121 39.41 -10.21 2.77
N ASN A 122 39.43 -11.37 2.10
CA ASN A 122 40.67 -12.08 1.78
C ASN A 122 41.13 -11.79 0.34
N PRO A 123 42.29 -11.12 0.14
CA PRO A 123 42.81 -10.78 -1.19
C PRO A 123 43.13 -12.00 -2.07
N SER A 124 43.39 -13.16 -1.47
CA SER A 124 43.71 -14.41 -2.16
C SER A 124 42.52 -15.12 -2.81
N GLN A 125 41.28 -14.76 -2.44
CA GLN A 125 40.04 -15.36 -2.95
C GLN A 125 39.22 -14.40 -3.81
N ARG A 126 39.77 -13.22 -4.13
CA ARG A 126 39.05 -12.18 -4.90
C ARG A 126 38.78 -12.67 -6.33
N PRO A 127 37.53 -12.57 -6.82
CA PRO A 127 37.26 -12.67 -8.26
C PRO A 127 37.96 -11.52 -9.00
N LYS A 128 38.12 -11.65 -10.32
CA LYS A 128 38.69 -10.59 -11.19
C LYS A 128 38.14 -9.21 -10.79
N ASP A 129 39.00 -8.20 -10.70
CA ASP A 129 38.69 -6.88 -10.13
C ASP A 129 37.35 -6.30 -10.63
N GLN A 130 37.03 -6.43 -11.92
CA GLN A 130 35.77 -5.95 -12.51
C GLN A 130 34.50 -6.61 -11.94
N LEU A 131 34.50 -7.92 -11.72
CA LEU A 131 33.35 -8.65 -11.16
C LEU A 131 33.15 -8.31 -9.67
N PHE A 132 34.25 -8.06 -8.96
CA PHE A 132 34.22 -7.66 -7.56
C PHE A 132 33.54 -6.30 -7.36
N TYR A 133 33.91 -5.30 -8.17
CA TYR A 133 33.27 -3.98 -8.10
C TYR A 133 31.78 -4.02 -8.43
N LEU A 134 31.38 -4.87 -9.39
CA LEU A 134 29.98 -5.06 -9.75
C LEU A 134 29.17 -5.66 -8.58
N LEU A 135 29.68 -6.72 -7.95
CA LEU A 135 29.07 -7.31 -6.74
C LEU A 135 28.94 -6.31 -5.58
N MET A 136 29.94 -5.44 -5.38
CA MET A 136 29.87 -4.40 -4.34
C MET A 136 28.80 -3.35 -4.62
N VAL A 137 28.63 -2.94 -5.88
CA VAL A 137 27.55 -2.04 -6.27
C VAL A 137 26.18 -2.68 -6.00
N GLU A 138 26.02 -3.97 -6.31
CA GLU A 138 24.79 -4.72 -6.06
C GLU A 138 24.46 -4.82 -4.57
N VAL A 139 25.46 -5.08 -3.72
CA VAL A 139 25.32 -5.08 -2.26
C VAL A 139 24.87 -3.71 -1.75
N CYS A 140 25.50 -2.62 -2.22
CA CYS A 140 25.12 -1.27 -1.83
C CYS A 140 23.66 -0.95 -2.23
N ILE A 141 23.25 -1.24 -3.46
CA ILE A 141 21.88 -1.00 -3.95
C ILE A 141 20.87 -1.87 -3.18
N GLY A 142 21.20 -3.14 -2.95
CA GLY A 142 20.38 -4.06 -2.18
C GLY A 142 20.20 -3.58 -0.74
N MET A 143 21.26 -3.09 -0.11
CA MET A 143 21.23 -2.55 1.25
C MET A 143 20.37 -1.29 1.34
N TRP A 144 20.55 -0.35 0.41
CA TRP A 144 19.73 0.86 0.33
C TRP A 144 18.24 0.56 0.24
N SER A 145 17.87 -0.35 -0.66
CA SER A 145 16.47 -0.75 -0.85
C SER A 145 15.92 -1.54 0.34
N SER A 146 16.71 -2.44 0.95
CA SER A 146 16.27 -3.22 2.11
C SER A 146 16.09 -2.37 3.37
N VAL A 147 17.07 -1.51 3.68
CA VAL A 147 17.02 -0.61 4.85
C VAL A 147 15.85 0.37 4.72
N SER A 148 15.66 0.94 3.54
CA SER A 148 14.52 1.83 3.29
C SER A 148 13.18 1.09 3.38
N GLY A 149 13.10 -0.15 2.92
CA GLY A 149 11.93 -1.02 3.13
C GLY A 149 11.59 -1.21 4.60
N ILE A 150 12.55 -1.68 5.41
CA ILE A 150 12.34 -1.98 6.84
C ILE A 150 11.79 -0.76 7.59
N ILE A 151 12.41 0.39 7.37
CA ILE A 151 12.13 1.60 8.17
C ILE A 151 10.89 2.29 7.67
N GLY A 152 10.73 2.36 6.34
CA GLY A 152 9.54 2.90 5.74
C GLY A 152 8.30 2.11 6.15
N TYR A 153 8.33 0.78 6.08
CA TYR A 153 7.21 -0.04 6.53
C TYR A 153 6.97 0.10 8.03
N SER A 154 8.02 0.17 8.85
CA SER A 154 7.87 0.38 10.30
C SER A 154 7.13 1.69 10.60
N VAL A 155 7.54 2.80 10.00
CA VAL A 155 6.90 4.12 10.18
C VAL A 155 5.46 4.11 9.68
N VAL A 156 5.20 3.49 8.51
CA VAL A 156 3.84 3.34 7.97
C VAL A 156 2.96 2.53 8.91
N ILE A 157 3.47 1.41 9.45
CA ILE A 157 2.77 0.58 10.43
C ILE A 157 2.41 1.39 11.68
N PHE A 158 3.35 2.16 12.23
CA PHE A 158 3.10 3.01 13.39
C PHE A 158 2.05 4.10 13.11
N LYS A 159 2.03 4.67 11.89
CA LYS A 159 0.99 5.61 11.46
C LYS A 159 -0.39 4.93 11.32
N LEU A 160 -0.44 3.72 10.75
CA LEU A 160 -1.68 2.94 10.62
C LEU A 160 -2.26 2.52 11.98
N LEU A 161 -1.39 2.23 12.94
CA LEU A 161 -1.77 1.92 14.33
C LEU A 161 -2.13 3.16 15.17
N LYS A 162 -2.09 4.37 14.58
CA LYS A 162 -2.34 5.65 15.27
C LYS A 162 -1.39 5.93 16.45
N LEU A 163 -0.21 5.31 16.46
CA LEU A 163 0.83 5.54 17.47
C LEU A 163 1.65 6.80 17.17
N LEU A 164 1.62 7.27 15.92
CA LEU A 164 2.25 8.50 15.47
C LEU A 164 1.18 9.56 15.12
N PRO A 165 1.51 10.86 15.26
CA PRO A 165 0.57 11.95 14.97
C PRO A 165 0.05 11.93 13.52
N HIS A 166 -1.21 12.32 13.36
CA HIS A 166 -1.93 12.34 12.06
C HIS A 166 -1.50 13.47 11.12
N TYR A 167 -0.75 14.48 11.60
CA TYR A 167 -0.39 15.68 10.84
C TYR A 167 1.05 15.65 10.33
N LYS A 168 1.32 16.33 9.21
CA LYS A 168 2.69 16.57 8.71
C LYS A 168 3.54 17.20 9.82
N LEU A 169 4.56 16.47 10.28
CA LEU A 169 5.65 17.09 11.01
C LEU A 169 6.35 18.07 10.04
N LYS A 170 6.38 19.35 10.36
CA LYS A 170 7.03 20.37 9.53
C LYS A 170 8.43 20.62 10.08
N ILE A 171 9.44 20.14 9.37
CA ILE A 171 10.84 20.40 9.73
C ILE A 171 11.36 21.53 8.83
N PRO A 172 11.90 22.64 9.40
CA PRO A 172 12.54 23.67 8.60
C PRO A 172 13.71 23.07 7.80
N LEU A 173 13.94 23.52 6.57
CA LEU A 173 15.00 23.03 5.68
C LEU A 173 14.93 21.52 5.34
N ARG A 174 13.74 20.90 5.31
CA ARG A 174 13.55 19.49 4.94
C ARG A 174 14.35 19.05 3.71
N SER A 175 14.22 19.78 2.60
CA SER A 175 14.89 19.42 1.34
C SER A 175 16.41 19.37 1.50
N PHE A 176 16.98 20.29 2.27
CA PHE A 176 18.42 20.31 2.55
C PHE A 176 18.85 19.05 3.29
N PHE A 177 18.16 18.66 4.37
CA PHE A 177 18.51 17.45 5.13
C PHE A 177 18.35 16.16 4.31
N VAL A 178 17.28 16.06 3.50
CA VAL A 178 17.06 14.90 2.64
C VAL A 178 18.15 14.80 1.58
N VAL A 179 18.44 15.89 0.87
CA VAL A 179 19.49 15.90 -0.17
C VAL A 179 20.88 15.67 0.43
N PHE A 180 21.18 16.30 1.57
CA PHE A 180 22.46 16.15 2.25
C PHE A 180 22.70 14.71 2.71
N THR A 181 21.73 14.11 3.41
CA THR A 181 21.85 12.70 3.86
C THR A 181 21.92 11.74 2.67
N PHE A 182 21.20 12.02 1.58
CA PHE A 182 21.25 11.24 0.37
C PHE A 182 22.65 11.28 -0.27
N ILE A 183 23.20 12.47 -0.51
CA ILE A 183 24.55 12.64 -1.07
C ILE A 183 25.60 11.98 -0.17
N LEU A 184 25.49 12.17 1.16
CA LEU A 184 26.43 11.58 2.11
C LEU A 184 26.38 10.04 2.06
N SER A 185 25.18 9.46 1.95
CA SER A 185 25.04 8.01 1.80
C SER A 185 25.67 7.49 0.50
N ILE A 186 25.59 8.24 -0.62
CA ILE A 186 26.27 7.86 -1.88
C ILE A 186 27.78 7.88 -1.68
N ILE A 187 28.32 8.94 -1.07
CA ILE A 187 29.76 9.08 -0.86
C ILE A 187 30.31 7.92 -0.01
N LEU A 188 29.65 7.59 1.11
CA LEU A 188 30.07 6.44 1.91
C LEU A 188 29.91 5.11 1.16
N SER A 189 28.86 4.94 0.35
CA SER A 189 28.68 3.73 -0.46
C SER A 189 29.79 3.57 -1.50
N SER A 190 30.20 4.66 -2.15
CA SER A 190 31.37 4.69 -3.04
C SER A 190 32.67 4.41 -2.29
N PHE A 191 32.80 4.85 -1.04
CA PHE A 191 33.96 4.57 -0.21
C PHE A 191 34.08 3.06 0.13
N ILE A 192 32.96 2.36 0.36
CA ILE A 192 32.94 0.90 0.56
C ILE A 192 33.50 0.16 -0.65
N ILE A 193 33.22 0.66 -1.87
CA ILE A 193 33.70 0.04 -3.12
C ILE A 193 35.21 0.21 -3.29
N LEU A 194 35.76 1.33 -2.82
CA LEU A 194 37.17 1.69 -3.00
C LEU A 194 38.09 1.13 -1.90
N VAL A 195 37.56 0.89 -0.71
CA VAL A 195 38.34 0.50 0.47
C VAL A 195 37.95 -0.91 0.91
N ASN A 196 38.92 -1.82 0.92
CA ASN A 196 38.68 -3.27 1.09
C ASN A 196 39.13 -3.84 2.46
N ASP A 197 39.34 -2.98 3.46
CA ASP A 197 39.80 -3.37 4.80
C ASP A 197 38.66 -3.37 5.82
N ASN A 198 38.96 -3.59 7.11
CA ASN A 198 37.98 -3.49 8.21
C ASN A 198 37.25 -2.14 8.26
N THR A 199 37.82 -1.09 7.66
CA THR A 199 37.18 0.21 7.45
C THR A 199 35.93 0.14 6.56
N ALA A 200 35.84 -0.84 5.66
CA ALA A 200 34.65 -1.10 4.85
C ALA A 200 33.45 -1.53 5.70
N LYS A 201 33.68 -2.36 6.74
CA LYS A 201 32.64 -2.76 7.70
C LYS A 201 32.12 -1.56 8.49
N LEU A 202 33.04 -0.70 8.94
CA LEU A 202 32.68 0.53 9.64
C LEU A 202 31.88 1.47 8.72
N ALA A 203 32.33 1.65 7.47
CA ALA A 203 31.62 2.44 6.47
C ALA A 203 30.22 1.89 6.21
N LEU A 204 30.06 0.57 6.14
CA LEU A 204 28.76 -0.09 6.02
C LEU A 204 27.84 0.29 7.20
N TYR A 205 28.30 0.17 8.44
CA TYR A 205 27.47 0.56 9.60
C TYR A 205 27.04 2.03 9.53
N TRP A 206 27.95 2.95 9.18
CA TRP A 206 27.59 4.36 9.00
C TRP A 206 26.62 4.59 7.83
N THR A 207 26.77 3.88 6.70
CA THR A 207 25.78 3.96 5.61
C THR A 207 24.40 3.51 6.06
N THR A 208 24.30 2.40 6.80
CA THR A 208 23.01 1.91 7.30
C THR A 208 22.38 2.90 8.28
N ALA A 209 23.16 3.51 9.19
CA ALA A 209 22.68 4.53 10.11
C ALA A 209 22.15 5.78 9.38
N LEU A 210 22.86 6.22 8.33
CA LEU A 210 22.42 7.35 7.49
C LEU A 210 21.14 7.02 6.70
N LEU A 211 21.06 5.83 6.12
CA LEU A 211 19.86 5.35 5.44
C LEU A 211 18.68 5.24 6.41
N ILE A 212 18.94 4.85 7.66
CA ILE A 212 17.93 4.82 8.70
C ILE A 212 17.37 6.20 8.96
N ALA A 213 18.24 7.17 9.20
CA ALA A 213 17.84 8.56 9.39
C ALA A 213 17.05 9.07 8.18
N LEU A 214 17.61 8.94 6.98
CA LEU A 214 17.01 9.43 5.74
C LEU A 214 15.61 8.84 5.52
N CYS A 215 15.45 7.53 5.62
CA CYS A 215 14.18 6.87 5.36
C CYS A 215 13.12 7.24 6.43
N SER A 216 13.52 7.29 7.70
CA SER A 216 12.66 7.75 8.78
C SER A 216 12.19 9.19 8.53
N PHE A 217 13.09 10.09 8.13
CA PHE A 217 12.74 11.46 7.80
C PHE A 217 11.74 11.52 6.64
N ILE A 218 11.99 10.83 5.51
CA ILE A 218 11.08 10.88 4.36
C ILE A 218 9.70 10.36 4.74
N THR A 219 9.61 9.23 5.43
CA THR A 219 8.33 8.56 5.73
C THR A 219 7.53 9.25 6.82
N MET A 220 8.17 9.85 7.82
CA MET A 220 7.48 10.64 8.85
C MET A 220 6.83 11.90 8.27
N MET A 221 7.44 12.52 7.24
CA MET A 221 6.93 13.75 6.61
C MET A 221 5.75 13.54 5.66
N VAL A 222 5.40 12.29 5.33
CA VAL A 222 4.27 11.98 4.46
C VAL A 222 2.95 12.05 5.22
N ASP A 223 1.95 12.70 4.63
CA ASP A 223 0.62 12.78 5.19
C ASP A 223 -0.11 11.44 5.20
N GLN A 224 -1.06 11.28 6.12
CA GLN A 224 -1.92 10.11 6.13
C GLN A 224 -2.74 9.97 4.84
N SER A 225 -3.12 11.08 4.19
CA SER A 225 -3.80 11.05 2.90
C SER A 225 -2.94 10.48 1.77
N ASP A 226 -1.61 10.59 1.89
CA ASP A 226 -0.65 10.23 0.85
C ASP A 226 0.07 8.91 1.18
N LEU A 227 -0.33 8.25 2.27
CA LEU A 227 0.26 6.99 2.72
C LEU A 227 0.17 5.88 1.66
N SER A 228 -0.88 5.89 0.83
CA SER A 228 -1.03 4.94 -0.29
C SER A 228 0.10 5.06 -1.31
N ILE A 229 0.55 6.29 -1.60
CA ILE A 229 1.65 6.56 -2.52
C ILE A 229 2.95 6.06 -1.87
N MET A 230 3.18 6.37 -0.59
CA MET A 230 4.37 5.88 0.12
C MET A 230 4.44 4.34 0.16
N MET A 231 3.32 3.66 0.40
CA MET A 231 3.27 2.19 0.33
C MET A 231 3.64 1.65 -1.05
N GLY A 232 3.17 2.30 -2.14
CA GLY A 232 3.57 1.94 -3.50
C GLY A 232 5.07 2.10 -3.76
N ILE A 233 5.71 3.15 -3.21
CA ILE A 233 7.17 3.35 -3.31
C ILE A 233 7.90 2.21 -2.61
N LEU A 234 7.50 1.90 -1.37
CA LEU A 234 8.13 0.85 -0.57
C LEU A 234 7.95 -0.53 -1.22
N GLN A 235 6.78 -0.81 -1.78
CA GLN A 235 6.51 -2.07 -2.49
C GLN A 235 7.35 -2.18 -3.77
N SER A 236 7.51 -1.10 -4.53
CA SER A 236 8.46 -1.06 -5.65
C SER A 236 9.88 -1.34 -5.19
N LEU A 237 10.35 -0.66 -4.14
CA LEU A 237 11.68 -0.86 -3.56
C LEU A 237 11.92 -2.31 -3.15
N SER A 238 10.92 -2.99 -2.57
CA SER A 238 11.04 -4.42 -2.23
C SER A 238 11.27 -5.30 -3.47
N GLY A 239 10.67 -4.96 -4.62
CA GLY A 239 10.94 -5.64 -5.90
C GLY A 239 12.37 -5.42 -6.38
N TRP A 240 12.87 -4.19 -6.31
CA TRP A 240 14.27 -3.87 -6.62
C TRP A 240 15.27 -4.49 -5.67
N THR A 241 14.90 -4.70 -4.40
CA THR A 241 15.70 -5.48 -3.46
C THR A 241 15.84 -6.93 -3.94
N VAL A 242 14.76 -7.55 -4.40
CA VAL A 242 14.80 -8.92 -4.96
C VAL A 242 15.69 -8.97 -6.21
N VAL A 243 15.68 -7.93 -7.05
CA VAL A 243 16.62 -7.80 -8.17
C VAL A 243 18.07 -7.82 -7.68
N ALA A 244 18.41 -7.00 -6.68
CA ALA A 244 19.75 -6.95 -6.12
C ALA A 244 20.18 -8.31 -5.52
N VAL A 245 19.28 -8.98 -4.78
CA VAL A 245 19.53 -10.33 -4.24
C VAL A 245 19.75 -11.35 -5.37
N GLY A 246 18.96 -11.28 -6.43
CA GLY A 246 19.10 -12.14 -7.60
C GLY A 246 20.45 -11.94 -8.30
N LEU A 247 20.91 -10.69 -8.42
CA LEU A 247 22.21 -10.37 -9.01
C LEU A 247 23.37 -10.88 -8.14
N ILE A 248 23.32 -10.65 -6.83
CA ILE A 248 24.33 -11.14 -5.86
C ILE A 248 24.46 -12.67 -5.93
N ARG A 249 23.34 -13.37 -6.11
CA ARG A 249 23.30 -14.84 -6.23
C ARG A 249 23.45 -15.36 -7.66
N ASN A 250 23.72 -14.47 -8.62
CA ASN A 250 23.85 -14.79 -10.04
C ASN A 250 22.66 -15.61 -10.60
N ASN A 251 21.45 -15.31 -10.16
CA ASN A 251 20.22 -16.00 -10.54
C ASN A 251 19.31 -15.08 -11.36
N ASN A 252 19.44 -15.18 -12.68
CA ASN A 252 18.69 -14.37 -13.65
C ASN A 252 17.17 -14.53 -13.51
N THR A 253 16.68 -15.67 -13.03
CA THR A 253 15.25 -15.90 -12.87
C THR A 253 14.67 -15.06 -11.72
N VAL A 254 15.40 -14.98 -10.60
CA VAL A 254 15.04 -14.13 -9.46
C VAL A 254 15.10 -12.65 -9.84
N VAL A 255 16.13 -12.25 -10.60
CA VAL A 255 16.25 -10.90 -11.18
C VAL A 255 15.02 -10.55 -12.01
N PHE A 256 14.59 -11.45 -12.89
CA PHE A 256 13.43 -11.23 -13.75
C PHE A 256 12.13 -11.12 -12.94
N CYS A 257 11.90 -12.01 -11.98
CA CYS A 257 10.74 -11.94 -11.09
C CYS A 257 10.71 -10.63 -10.29
N GLY A 258 11.83 -10.24 -9.67
CA GLY A 258 11.94 -8.99 -8.92
C GLY A 258 11.66 -7.76 -9.78
N SER A 259 12.15 -7.76 -11.02
CA SER A 259 11.95 -6.66 -11.97
C SER A 259 10.47 -6.48 -12.34
N ILE A 260 9.74 -7.59 -12.57
CA ILE A 260 8.29 -7.52 -12.86
C ILE A 260 7.53 -6.92 -11.68
N VAL A 261 7.82 -7.40 -10.47
CA VAL A 261 7.15 -6.93 -9.25
C VAL A 261 7.46 -5.44 -9.00
N GLY A 262 8.73 -5.05 -9.11
CA GLY A 262 9.16 -3.65 -8.96
C GLY A 262 8.46 -2.73 -9.96
N MET A 263 8.45 -3.10 -11.24
CA MET A 263 7.79 -2.32 -12.29
C MET A 263 6.28 -2.23 -12.11
N TYR A 264 5.62 -3.31 -11.70
CA TYR A 264 4.17 -3.32 -11.44
C TYR A 264 3.78 -2.28 -10.38
N PHE A 265 4.55 -2.20 -9.29
CA PHE A 265 4.29 -1.22 -8.23
C PHE A 265 4.67 0.20 -8.64
N ILE A 266 5.69 0.41 -9.49
CA ILE A 266 5.96 1.73 -10.08
C ILE A 266 4.77 2.22 -10.89
N VAL A 267 4.17 1.37 -11.74
CA VAL A 267 3.02 1.77 -12.54
C VAL A 267 1.83 2.12 -11.64
N THR A 268 1.54 1.28 -10.65
CA THR A 268 0.43 1.52 -9.70
C THR A 268 0.64 2.79 -8.85
N LEU A 269 1.90 3.06 -8.49
CA LEU A 269 2.31 4.30 -7.83
C LEU A 269 2.05 5.52 -8.72
N LEU A 270 2.46 5.47 -9.99
CA LEU A 270 2.30 6.57 -10.93
C LEU A 270 0.82 6.87 -11.20
N ASP A 271 -0.02 5.83 -11.36
CA ASP A 271 -1.47 5.97 -11.45
C ASP A 271 -2.03 6.72 -10.23
N SER A 272 -1.57 6.34 -9.02
CA SER A 272 -1.99 6.97 -7.76
C SER A 272 -1.57 8.44 -7.68
N CYS A 273 -0.35 8.76 -8.13
CA CYS A 273 0.15 10.13 -8.22
C CYS A 273 -0.65 10.97 -9.20
N GLN A 274 -0.97 10.43 -10.38
CA GLN A 274 -1.78 11.10 -11.40
C GLN A 274 -3.20 11.37 -10.89
N ALA A 275 -3.81 10.38 -10.24
CA ALA A 275 -5.16 10.52 -9.71
C ALA A 275 -5.22 11.58 -8.60
N LYS A 276 -4.22 11.64 -7.71
CA LYS A 276 -4.12 12.66 -6.66
C LYS A 276 -3.57 14.02 -7.15
N LYS A 277 -3.04 14.08 -8.38
CA LYS A 277 -2.27 15.22 -8.94
C LYS A 277 -1.13 15.69 -8.02
N ILE A 278 -0.46 14.74 -7.37
CA ILE A 278 0.70 14.98 -6.50
C ILE A 278 1.95 14.49 -7.25
N SER A 279 2.98 15.33 -7.36
CA SER A 279 4.25 14.92 -7.95
C SER A 279 5.12 14.20 -6.91
N LEU A 280 5.77 13.09 -7.30
CA LEU A 280 6.67 12.33 -6.42
C LEU A 280 7.78 13.21 -5.82
N LEU A 281 8.36 14.08 -6.64
CA LEU A 281 9.36 15.05 -6.21
C LEU A 281 8.81 16.01 -5.14
N SER A 282 7.56 16.47 -5.28
CA SER A 282 6.96 17.32 -4.25
C SER A 282 6.74 16.55 -2.95
N MET A 283 6.32 15.28 -3.02
CA MET A 283 6.10 14.48 -1.83
C MET A 283 7.40 14.22 -1.05
N ILE A 284 8.54 14.05 -1.73
CA ILE A 284 9.84 13.74 -1.12
C ILE A 284 10.60 15.01 -0.71
N PHE A 285 10.62 16.03 -1.58
CA PHE A 285 11.49 17.21 -1.45
C PHE A 285 10.76 18.52 -1.18
N ALA A 286 9.42 18.61 -1.31
CA ALA A 286 8.78 19.91 -1.19
C ALA A 286 8.91 20.48 0.22
N ASN A 287 9.61 21.62 0.25
CA ASN A 287 9.51 22.68 1.23
C ASN A 287 8.58 23.79 0.73
N LYS A 288 7.69 23.50 -0.24
CA LYS A 288 6.75 24.52 -0.69
C LYS A 288 5.89 24.88 0.52
N LEU A 289 6.04 26.12 0.97
CA LEU A 289 4.94 26.92 1.48
C LEU A 289 3.85 26.88 0.42
N THR A 290 3.11 25.79 0.32
CA THR A 290 1.77 25.90 -0.23
C THR A 290 1.09 26.81 0.77
N SER A 291 0.74 28.00 0.31
CA SER A 291 -0.17 28.98 0.92
C SER A 291 -1.56 28.40 1.27
N ASN A 292 -1.67 27.08 1.42
CA ASN A 292 -2.86 26.31 1.71
C ASN A 292 -2.74 25.61 3.07
N ASP A 293 -1.56 25.67 3.71
CA ASP A 293 -1.28 24.98 4.97
C ASP A 293 -1.63 25.80 6.22
N VAL A 294 -2.33 26.93 6.04
CA VAL A 294 -2.84 27.77 7.13
C VAL A 294 -4.35 27.56 7.41
N ASP A 295 -5.12 26.89 6.54
CA ASP A 295 -6.59 26.86 6.67
C ASP A 295 -7.22 25.45 6.76
N PHE A 296 -6.48 24.40 7.14
CA PHE A 296 -7.10 23.08 7.41
C PHE A 296 -7.86 23.00 8.74
N LEU A 297 -7.70 24.03 9.59
CA LEU A 297 -8.49 24.19 10.81
C LEU A 297 -9.35 25.45 10.64
N LYS A 298 -10.66 25.24 10.43
CA LYS A 298 -11.76 26.21 10.64
C LYS A 298 -12.00 27.24 9.52
N ARG A 299 -12.35 26.80 8.32
CA ARG A 299 -13.47 27.47 7.62
C ARG A 299 -14.70 26.59 7.74
N LYS A 300 -15.42 26.74 8.86
CA LYS A 300 -16.81 26.32 8.91
C LYS A 300 -17.56 27.25 7.98
N ILE A 301 -18.04 26.71 6.88
CA ILE A 301 -18.99 27.40 6.06
C ILE A 301 -20.36 26.95 6.54
N ASP A 302 -21.27 27.88 6.78
CA ASP A 302 -22.64 27.56 7.21
C ASP A 302 -23.38 26.92 6.03
N ILE A 303 -23.55 25.61 6.13
CA ILE A 303 -24.25 24.75 5.16
C ILE A 303 -25.58 24.37 5.81
N PRO A 304 -26.68 24.30 5.06
CA PRO A 304 -27.97 23.88 5.60
C PRO A 304 -27.84 22.51 6.28
N GLN A 305 -28.16 22.47 7.57
CA GLN A 305 -28.21 21.24 8.35
C GLN A 305 -29.59 20.61 8.20
N ILE A 306 -29.61 19.31 7.94
CA ILE A 306 -30.83 18.51 7.83
C ILE A 306 -30.81 17.36 8.82
N ASP A 307 -31.99 16.97 9.28
CA ASP A 307 -32.18 15.87 10.21
C ASP A 307 -32.26 14.53 9.48
N LEU A 308 -31.96 13.44 10.20
CA LEU A 308 -32.01 12.07 9.65
C LEU A 308 -33.39 11.66 9.13
N LYS A 309 -34.46 12.31 9.59
CA LYS A 309 -35.83 12.10 9.09
C LYS A 309 -36.02 12.72 7.70
N GLU A 310 -35.55 13.94 7.52
CA GLU A 310 -35.58 14.61 6.22
C GLU A 310 -34.70 13.85 5.22
N VAL A 311 -33.55 13.32 5.66
CA VAL A 311 -32.71 12.44 4.83
C VAL A 311 -33.49 11.20 4.37
N SER A 312 -34.26 10.55 5.26
CA SER A 312 -35.08 9.39 4.87
C SER A 312 -36.20 9.76 3.89
N GLU A 313 -36.86 10.90 4.07
CA GLU A 313 -37.87 11.41 3.13
C GLU A 313 -37.27 11.69 1.75
N MET A 314 -36.13 12.38 1.69
CA MET A 314 -35.41 12.61 0.44
C MET A 314 -34.94 11.30 -0.22
N CYS A 315 -34.51 10.32 0.58
CA CYS A 315 -34.23 8.98 0.09
C CYS A 315 -35.48 8.29 -0.47
N LEU A 316 -36.68 8.56 0.04
CA LEU A 316 -37.95 8.01 -0.44
C LEU A 316 -38.48 8.70 -1.70
N ASP A 317 -38.19 9.99 -1.89
CA ASP A 317 -38.59 10.72 -3.09
C ASP A 317 -37.68 10.44 -4.30
N ALA A 318 -36.40 10.15 -4.06
CA ALA A 318 -35.41 9.88 -5.12
C ALA A 318 -35.58 8.51 -5.80
N GLN A 319 -35.45 8.44 -7.13
CA GLN A 319 -35.43 7.17 -7.87
C GLN A 319 -34.00 6.67 -8.12
N ASN A 320 -33.10 7.56 -8.53
CA ASN A 320 -31.69 7.26 -8.81
C ASN A 320 -30.80 7.77 -7.67
N ILE A 321 -30.26 6.85 -6.87
CA ILE A 321 -29.45 7.15 -5.69
C ILE A 321 -28.02 6.67 -5.89
N VAL A 322 -27.06 7.57 -5.71
CA VAL A 322 -25.63 7.25 -5.73
C VAL A 322 -25.04 7.40 -4.34
N ILE A 323 -24.45 6.32 -3.82
CA ILE A 323 -23.77 6.33 -2.53
C ILE A 323 -22.26 6.40 -2.75
N ILE A 324 -21.61 7.36 -2.10
CA ILE A 324 -20.15 7.54 -2.14
C ILE A 324 -19.60 7.15 -0.75
N PRO A 325 -19.05 5.93 -0.59
CA PRO A 325 -18.42 5.52 0.66
C PRO A 325 -17.10 6.26 0.87
N SER A 326 -16.75 6.52 2.13
CA SER A 326 -15.45 7.12 2.49
C SER A 326 -14.67 6.26 3.48
N HIS A 327 -13.41 6.63 3.74
CA HIS A 327 -12.58 5.94 4.74
C HIS A 327 -13.20 5.94 6.15
N SER A 328 -14.01 6.94 6.49
CA SER A 328 -14.68 6.98 7.80
C SER A 328 -15.80 5.92 7.93
N LEU A 329 -16.42 5.51 6.81
CA LEU A 329 -17.34 4.36 6.79
C LEU A 329 -16.61 3.06 7.15
N ILE A 330 -15.37 2.92 6.70
CA ILE A 330 -14.49 1.79 7.06
C ILE A 330 -14.14 1.84 8.55
N GLN A 331 -13.75 3.02 9.05
CA GLN A 331 -13.34 3.20 10.44
C GLN A 331 -14.48 2.93 11.43
N SER A 332 -15.72 3.27 11.04
CA SER A 332 -16.93 2.99 11.83
C SER A 332 -17.45 1.56 11.69
N GLN A 333 -16.87 0.75 10.80
CA GLN A 333 -17.29 -0.64 10.53
C GLN A 333 -18.75 -0.78 10.09
N SER A 334 -19.30 0.24 9.42
CA SER A 334 -20.73 0.32 9.09
C SER A 334 -21.11 -0.33 7.74
N GLN A 335 -20.29 -1.25 7.22
CA GLN A 335 -20.48 -1.84 5.88
C GLN A 335 -21.71 -2.73 5.80
N ILE A 336 -21.98 -3.49 6.86
CA ILE A 336 -23.16 -4.36 6.96
C ILE A 336 -24.43 -3.49 7.01
N LEU A 337 -24.43 -2.43 7.81
CA LEU A 337 -25.54 -1.46 7.87
C LEU A 337 -25.75 -0.78 6.52
N LEU A 338 -24.68 -0.47 5.79
CA LEU A 338 -24.81 0.07 4.44
C LEU A 338 -25.47 -0.94 3.50
N ASN A 339 -25.14 -2.23 3.61
CA ASN A 339 -25.81 -3.27 2.83
C ASN A 339 -27.31 -3.32 3.14
N ASP A 340 -27.68 -3.32 4.43
CA ASP A 340 -29.07 -3.30 4.86
C ASP A 340 -29.83 -2.09 4.27
N LEU A 341 -29.21 -0.91 4.26
CA LEU A 341 -29.77 0.29 3.63
C LEU A 341 -29.94 0.09 2.12
N VAL A 342 -28.92 -0.41 1.42
CA VAL A 342 -28.96 -0.65 -0.03
C VAL A 342 -30.05 -1.65 -0.39
N GLU A 343 -30.18 -2.74 0.37
CA GLU A 343 -31.22 -3.75 0.18
C GLU A 343 -32.62 -3.16 0.42
N LEU A 344 -32.81 -2.37 1.48
CA LEU A 344 -34.09 -1.71 1.76
C LEU A 344 -34.50 -0.74 0.66
N LEU A 345 -33.57 0.07 0.15
CA LEU A 345 -33.86 0.97 -0.97
C LEU A 345 -34.20 0.20 -2.25
N LYS A 346 -33.48 -0.90 -2.54
CA LYS A 346 -33.81 -1.80 -3.66
C LYS A 346 -35.19 -2.44 -3.51
N GLN A 347 -35.58 -2.86 -2.30
CA GLN A 347 -36.92 -3.39 -2.02
C GLN A 347 -38.02 -2.35 -2.28
N LYS A 348 -37.72 -1.06 -2.09
CA LYS A 348 -38.59 0.05 -2.47
C LYS A 348 -38.47 0.46 -3.96
N ASN A 349 -37.95 -0.42 -4.83
CA ASN A 349 -37.79 -0.23 -6.27
C ASN A 349 -36.91 0.97 -6.68
N LYS A 350 -35.89 1.31 -5.89
CA LYS A 350 -34.95 2.39 -6.19
C LYS A 350 -33.69 1.88 -6.89
N ASN A 351 -33.14 2.69 -7.79
CA ASN A 351 -31.89 2.42 -8.48
C ASN A 351 -30.71 2.90 -7.64
N VAL A 352 -30.09 1.99 -6.89
CA VAL A 352 -28.94 2.31 -6.03
C VAL A 352 -27.63 1.89 -6.69
N LYS A 353 -26.71 2.84 -6.82
CA LYS A 353 -25.34 2.64 -7.30
C LYS A 353 -24.33 3.10 -6.25
N ILE A 354 -23.19 2.43 -6.17
CA ILE A 354 -22.12 2.78 -5.23
C ILE A 354 -20.93 3.24 -6.04
N ALA A 355 -20.58 4.52 -5.90
CA ALA A 355 -19.48 5.13 -6.64
C ALA A 355 -18.20 5.12 -5.79
N ILE A 356 -17.23 4.29 -6.19
CA ILE A 356 -15.95 4.15 -5.48
C ILE A 356 -14.89 4.95 -6.22
N HIS A 357 -14.30 5.93 -5.53
CA HIS A 357 -13.21 6.70 -6.10
C HIS A 357 -11.87 5.97 -5.89
N PRO A 358 -11.03 5.83 -6.94
CA PRO A 358 -9.81 5.02 -6.90
C PRO A 358 -8.73 5.50 -5.91
N THR A 359 -8.87 6.69 -5.33
CA THR A 359 -7.88 7.31 -4.42
C THR A 359 -8.35 7.49 -2.98
N ILE A 360 -9.58 7.08 -2.62
CA ILE A 360 -10.06 7.10 -1.22
C ILE A 360 -9.28 6.12 -0.36
N GLU A 361 -8.77 5.08 -0.99
CA GLU A 361 -8.26 3.93 -0.30
C GLU A 361 -6.80 4.12 0.10
N LEU A 362 -6.45 3.61 1.28
CA LEU A 362 -5.05 3.44 1.67
C LEU A 362 -4.33 2.50 0.70
N MET A 363 -5.05 1.55 0.10
CA MET A 363 -4.54 0.61 -0.89
C MET A 363 -5.61 0.38 -1.97
N ARG A 364 -5.22 0.39 -3.24
CA ARG A 364 -6.14 0.20 -4.37
C ARG A 364 -6.94 -1.11 -4.24
N GLY A 365 -8.25 -1.03 -4.47
CA GLY A 365 -9.25 -2.10 -4.31
C GLY A 365 -9.70 -2.34 -2.86
N PHE A 366 -9.22 -1.60 -1.85
CA PHE A 366 -9.50 -1.92 -0.45
C PHE A 366 -10.95 -1.67 -0.03
N ILE A 367 -11.58 -0.57 -0.45
CA ILE A 367 -13.00 -0.32 -0.22
C ILE A 367 -13.82 -1.35 -0.98
N GLU A 368 -13.52 -1.63 -2.24
CA GLU A 368 -14.22 -2.68 -3.00
C GLU A 368 -14.26 -4.01 -2.24
N ILE A 369 -13.10 -4.48 -1.76
CA ILE A 369 -12.99 -5.72 -0.95
C ILE A 369 -13.87 -5.63 0.30
N LEU A 370 -13.81 -4.51 1.02
CA LEU A 370 -14.58 -4.33 2.24
C LEU A 370 -16.10 -4.30 1.99
N MET A 371 -16.53 -3.73 0.88
CA MET A 371 -17.94 -3.68 0.51
C MET A 371 -18.45 -5.07 0.14
N VAL A 372 -17.64 -5.87 -0.57
CA VAL A 372 -17.95 -7.29 -0.82
C VAL A 372 -18.00 -8.09 0.49
N VAL A 373 -17.11 -7.82 1.45
CA VAL A 373 -17.15 -8.43 2.79
C VAL A 373 -18.39 -8.00 3.57
N GLY A 374 -18.89 -6.79 3.35
CA GLY A 374 -20.20 -6.32 3.82
C GLY A 374 -21.39 -6.91 3.06
N HIS A 375 -21.18 -7.92 2.20
CA HIS A 375 -22.21 -8.59 1.39
C HIS A 375 -22.86 -7.73 0.29
N ILE A 376 -22.23 -6.63 -0.11
CA ILE A 376 -22.74 -5.78 -1.18
C ILE A 376 -22.34 -6.35 -2.54
N ASP A 377 -23.34 -6.55 -3.40
CA ASP A 377 -23.15 -7.06 -4.76
C ASP A 377 -22.23 -6.16 -5.60
N SER A 378 -21.20 -6.76 -6.20
CA SER A 378 -20.22 -6.05 -7.03
C SER A 378 -20.83 -5.40 -8.29
N THR A 379 -22.01 -5.82 -8.71
CA THR A 379 -22.75 -5.22 -9.84
C THR A 379 -23.26 -3.81 -9.54
N THR A 380 -23.38 -3.46 -8.26
CA THR A 380 -23.77 -2.10 -7.82
C THR A 380 -22.62 -1.10 -7.89
N PHE A 381 -21.38 -1.58 -7.99
CA PHE A 381 -20.20 -0.72 -8.00
C PHE A 381 -20.05 -0.01 -9.33
N CYS A 382 -19.81 1.29 -9.25
CA CYS A 382 -19.54 2.17 -10.38
C CYS A 382 -18.17 2.83 -10.18
N SER A 383 -17.41 2.93 -11.26
CA SER A 383 -16.12 3.62 -11.29
C SER A 383 -16.31 5.14 -11.51
N PHE A 384 -15.20 5.85 -11.66
CA PHE A 384 -15.17 7.29 -11.96
C PHE A 384 -15.95 7.71 -13.22
N GLU A 385 -16.25 6.77 -14.11
CA GLU A 385 -17.01 7.01 -15.35
C GLU A 385 -18.45 7.48 -15.08
N ILE A 386 -18.96 7.30 -13.86
CA ILE A 386 -20.27 7.82 -13.45
C ILE A 386 -20.39 9.35 -13.54
N ASN A 387 -19.26 10.08 -13.64
CA ASN A 387 -19.26 11.54 -13.78
C ASN A 387 -20.13 12.06 -14.93
N ASN A 388 -20.20 11.32 -16.03
CA ASN A 388 -21.01 11.69 -17.19
C ASN A 388 -22.52 11.56 -16.93
N ASN A 389 -22.90 10.76 -15.93
CA ASN A 389 -24.29 10.40 -15.65
C ASN A 389 -24.83 11.06 -14.37
N PHE A 390 -24.05 11.91 -13.69
CA PHE A 390 -24.53 12.59 -12.47
C PHE A 390 -25.70 13.55 -12.72
N SER A 391 -25.91 14.00 -13.96
CA SER A 391 -27.10 14.79 -14.33
C SER A 391 -28.42 14.04 -14.13
N ASP A 392 -28.36 12.71 -14.17
CA ASP A 392 -29.54 11.83 -14.10
C ASP A 392 -29.73 11.25 -12.69
N VAL A 393 -28.95 11.73 -11.72
CA VAL A 393 -28.95 11.28 -10.33
C VAL A 393 -29.78 12.24 -9.48
N ASP A 394 -30.78 11.70 -8.80
CA ASP A 394 -31.68 12.48 -7.95
C ASP A 394 -31.04 12.78 -6.59
N LEU A 395 -30.31 11.80 -6.04
CA LEU A 395 -29.72 11.92 -4.71
C LEU A 395 -28.32 11.32 -4.64
N VAL A 396 -27.37 12.09 -4.11
CA VAL A 396 -26.02 11.63 -3.79
C VAL A 396 -25.85 11.57 -2.27
N LEU A 397 -25.54 10.39 -1.73
CA LEU A 397 -25.27 10.18 -0.32
C LEU A 397 -23.77 10.00 -0.07
N ILE A 398 -23.12 11.01 0.51
CA ILE A 398 -21.69 11.00 0.84
C ILE A 398 -21.54 10.55 2.29
N CYS A 399 -20.93 9.38 2.49
CA CYS A 399 -20.83 8.77 3.80
C CYS A 399 -19.47 9.12 4.43
N GLY A 400 -19.37 10.33 4.99
CA GLY A 400 -18.27 10.77 5.85
C GLY A 400 -17.33 11.84 5.29
N ASP A 401 -16.28 11.46 4.56
CA ASP A 401 -15.25 12.40 4.08
C ASP A 401 -15.61 13.01 2.71
N CYS A 402 -15.74 14.34 2.66
CA CYS A 402 -16.08 15.11 1.47
C CYS A 402 -14.87 15.51 0.61
N ARG A 403 -13.64 15.09 0.94
CA ARG A 403 -12.45 15.44 0.13
C ARG A 403 -12.59 15.05 -1.36
N MET A 404 -13.37 14.02 -1.68
CA MET A 404 -13.59 13.47 -3.04
C MET A 404 -14.59 14.25 -3.89
N THR A 405 -15.30 15.16 -3.25
CA THR A 405 -16.35 15.95 -3.88
C THR A 405 -15.84 17.33 -4.27
N PRO A 406 -16.49 18.00 -5.23
CA PRO A 406 -16.25 19.40 -5.62
C PRO A 406 -16.05 20.30 -4.41
N TYR A 407 -16.77 20.00 -3.33
CA TYR A 407 -16.82 20.73 -2.07
C TYR A 407 -15.49 20.83 -1.30
N SER A 408 -14.46 20.07 -1.66
CA SER A 408 -13.12 20.20 -1.08
C SER A 408 -12.21 21.03 -1.97
N LYS A 409 -11.21 21.73 -1.42
CA LYS A 409 -10.15 22.39 -2.20
C LYS A 409 -9.07 21.44 -2.70
N ALA A 410 -9.21 20.13 -2.49
CA ALA A 410 -8.24 19.14 -2.96
C ALA A 410 -8.07 19.19 -4.49
N ASN A 411 -6.84 19.00 -4.98
CA ASN A 411 -6.48 19.21 -6.39
C ASN A 411 -6.73 18.00 -7.32
N TRP A 412 -7.05 16.84 -6.76
CA TRP A 412 -7.30 15.60 -7.49
C TRP A 412 -8.55 15.62 -8.37
N LYS A 413 -8.71 14.55 -9.17
CA LYS A 413 -9.99 14.28 -9.87
C LYS A 413 -11.08 14.04 -8.82
N LYS A 414 -12.29 14.56 -9.06
CA LYS A 414 -13.42 14.53 -8.12
C LYS A 414 -14.67 14.04 -8.81
N PHE A 415 -15.59 13.50 -8.03
CA PHE A 415 -16.93 13.22 -8.52
C PHE A 415 -17.69 14.52 -8.74
N GLU A 416 -18.35 14.70 -9.89
CA GLU A 416 -19.12 15.92 -10.19
C GLU A 416 -20.50 15.89 -9.52
N THR A 417 -20.52 15.74 -8.19
CA THR A 417 -21.76 15.60 -7.40
C THR A 417 -22.65 16.83 -7.45
N THR A 418 -22.13 17.99 -7.87
CA THR A 418 -22.90 19.22 -8.10
C THR A 418 -23.97 19.07 -9.19
N LYS A 419 -23.81 18.10 -10.11
CA LYS A 419 -24.75 17.87 -11.19
C LYS A 419 -26.00 17.11 -10.76
N ALA A 420 -25.97 16.47 -9.59
CA ALA A 420 -27.12 15.78 -9.03
C ALA A 420 -28.14 16.79 -8.47
N LEU A 421 -29.42 16.39 -8.39
CA LEU A 421 -30.47 17.25 -7.85
C LEU A 421 -30.19 17.62 -6.39
N ASN A 422 -29.93 16.62 -5.55
CA ASN A 422 -29.60 16.81 -4.14
C ASN A 422 -28.35 16.00 -3.74
N SER A 423 -27.54 16.56 -2.85
CA SER A 423 -26.39 15.87 -2.25
C SER A 423 -26.40 16.02 -0.73
N ILE A 424 -26.22 14.90 -0.03
CA ILE A 424 -26.26 14.83 1.43
C ILE A 424 -24.91 14.32 1.93
N VAL A 425 -24.31 15.04 2.87
CA VAL A 425 -23.10 14.62 3.57
C VAL A 425 -23.46 14.13 4.96
N LEU A 426 -23.37 12.83 5.19
CA LEU A 426 -23.50 12.20 6.51
C LEU A 426 -22.13 12.16 7.18
N SER A 427 -21.89 13.01 8.17
CA SER A 427 -20.59 13.04 8.86
C SER A 427 -20.64 13.73 10.23
N GLU A 428 -19.85 13.21 11.17
CA GLU A 428 -19.64 13.82 12.49
C GLU A 428 -18.89 15.15 12.40
N VAL A 429 -18.02 15.34 11.39
CA VAL A 429 -17.13 16.50 11.35
C VAL A 429 -17.43 17.36 10.14
N GLN A 430 -17.71 18.65 10.39
CA GLN A 430 -17.91 19.65 9.35
C GLN A 430 -16.64 19.89 8.52
N LEU A 431 -16.55 19.26 7.35
CA LEU A 431 -15.39 19.26 6.45
C LEU A 431 -15.65 19.88 5.07
N VAL A 432 -16.85 20.38 4.81
CA VAL A 432 -17.19 20.98 3.51
C VAL A 432 -16.61 22.39 3.44
N GLU A 433 -15.87 22.65 2.36
CA GLU A 433 -15.05 23.86 2.19
C GLU A 433 -15.57 24.79 1.09
N GLN A 434 -16.69 24.45 0.45
CA GLN A 434 -17.37 25.28 -0.55
C GLN A 434 -18.86 25.33 -0.27
N ASN A 435 -19.45 26.52 -0.43
CA ASN A 435 -20.90 26.70 -0.30
C ASN A 435 -21.58 26.46 -1.63
N GLU A 436 -22.51 25.52 -1.64
CA GLU A 436 -23.35 25.20 -2.79
C GLU A 436 -24.79 24.96 -2.33
N GLN A 437 -25.77 25.34 -3.16
CA GLN A 437 -27.18 25.39 -2.77
C GLN A 437 -27.83 24.00 -2.63
N ASN A 438 -27.29 22.98 -3.30
CA ASN A 438 -27.87 21.63 -3.35
C ASN A 438 -27.14 20.63 -2.42
N VAL A 439 -26.40 21.16 -1.43
CA VAL A 439 -25.59 20.37 -0.49
C VAL A 439 -26.16 20.52 0.90
N TYR A 440 -26.59 19.40 1.47
CA TYR A 440 -27.12 19.34 2.81
C TYR A 440 -26.16 18.59 3.73
N TRP A 441 -26.01 19.11 4.95
CA TRP A 441 -25.19 18.50 5.99
C TRP A 441 -26.07 17.74 6.97
N CYS A 442 -25.80 16.45 7.21
CA CYS A 442 -26.40 15.72 8.32
C CYS A 442 -25.33 15.33 9.34
N HIS A 443 -25.42 15.91 10.55
CA HIS A 443 -24.47 15.66 11.63
C HIS A 443 -24.87 14.40 12.40
N SER A 444 -24.22 13.28 12.09
CA SER A 444 -24.43 12.04 12.82
C SER A 444 -23.18 11.15 12.79
N PRO A 445 -22.94 10.35 13.85
CA PRO A 445 -22.03 9.21 13.78
C PRO A 445 -22.49 8.28 12.68
N LEU A 446 -21.60 7.84 11.79
CA LEU A 446 -22.01 7.01 10.65
C LEU A 446 -22.76 5.75 11.08
N TYR A 447 -22.28 5.06 12.12
CA TYR A 447 -22.91 3.84 12.60
C TYR A 447 -24.36 4.09 13.09
N THR A 448 -24.55 5.02 14.02
CA THR A 448 -25.87 5.34 14.56
C THR A 448 -26.76 6.06 13.53
N GLY A 449 -26.16 6.85 12.65
CA GLY A 449 -26.80 7.54 11.55
C GLY A 449 -27.41 6.55 10.56
N PHE A 450 -26.67 5.51 10.17
CA PHE A 450 -27.24 4.44 9.33
C PHE A 450 -28.34 3.68 10.06
N GLU A 451 -28.14 3.30 11.32
CA GLU A 451 -29.15 2.56 12.10
C GLU A 451 -30.48 3.33 12.22
N THR A 452 -30.41 4.62 12.56
CA THR A 452 -31.57 5.50 12.65
C THR A 452 -32.23 5.74 11.29
N LEU A 453 -31.45 5.96 10.24
CA LEU A 453 -31.96 6.15 8.87
C LEU A 453 -32.67 4.88 8.37
N ILE A 454 -32.10 3.70 8.63
CA ILE A 454 -32.72 2.40 8.33
C ILE A 454 -34.04 2.24 9.09
N ASN A 455 -34.06 2.58 10.39
CA ASN A 455 -35.27 2.49 11.20
C ASN A 455 -36.36 3.42 10.66
N ASN A 456 -36.03 4.67 10.32
CA ASN A 456 -36.99 5.60 9.72
C ASN A 456 -37.55 5.04 8.40
N LEU A 457 -36.69 4.57 7.49
CA LEU A 457 -37.11 3.98 6.22
C LEU A 457 -38.01 2.74 6.39
N ARG A 458 -37.85 1.97 7.47
CA ARG A 458 -38.73 0.83 7.78
C ARG A 458 -40.06 1.26 8.39
N HIS A 459 -40.09 2.33 9.17
CA HIS A 459 -41.27 2.81 9.86
C HIS A 459 -42.20 3.65 8.96
N ASP A 460 -41.68 4.28 7.91
CA ASP A 460 -42.47 4.99 6.88
C ASP A 460 -43.24 4.05 5.92
N ASN A 461 -43.57 2.84 6.38
CA ASN A 461 -44.40 1.87 5.67
C ASN A 461 -45.91 2.01 6.00
N TYR A 462 -46.33 3.14 6.57
CA TYR A 462 -47.74 3.40 6.92
C TYR A 462 -48.29 4.66 6.28
#